data_AF-A0A2H6KBI6-F1
#
_entry.id   AF-A0A2H6KBI6-F1
#
_cell.length_a   1.000
_cell.length_b   1.000
_cell.length_c   1.000
_cell.angle_alpha   90.00
_cell.angle_beta   90.00
_cell.angle_gamma   90.00
#
_symmetry.space_group_name_H-M   'P 1'
#
loop_
_entity.id
_entity.type
_entity.pdbx_description
1 polymer ?
#
loop_
_entity_poly.entity_id
_entity_poly.type
_entity_poly.pdbx_seq_one_letter_code
_entity_poly.pdbx_strand_id
1 'polypeptide(L)'
;MRQKRRLFWIPRKPTKKSLKLQVNGKQSTKTKDNVEQLAAIQDEGLRSTKSQDIGDQLRKPQDDGKQSMNLTNHHKGVYNSLTEPPRNVKECMDWLIALKGTDAEKNFKALGAALHTFLVDKAVEFTDVPLLEEVRRISKEFLEQNELKDRRHVKEILEMINRFVNETPEDFAKTMGSNAVAVKQNIGHVVDGCEKFLEKIKTPKQYKSAYSSEATWDATCAKDSEACAAIFLGIALMLYVGIGSLQDAWLDAHFRRPPFIAYKRMQGVLKALGFVEPEFRANMSVSDVEKALEGVNKRVLFITNEFARFWGLS
;
A
#
# COMPACT_ATOMS: atom_id res chain seq x y z
N MET A 1 14.48 -38.49 1.26
CA MET A 1 14.40 -37.46 2.31
C MET A 1 13.01 -36.83 2.29
N ARG A 2 12.23 -36.94 3.37
CA ARG A 2 10.85 -36.40 3.45
C ARG A 2 10.90 -34.94 3.92
N GLN A 3 10.49 -34.02 3.05
CA GLN A 3 10.41 -32.59 3.34
C GLN A 3 9.18 -32.30 4.20
N LYS A 4 9.38 -31.79 5.43
CA LYS A 4 8.31 -31.38 6.34
C LYS A 4 7.59 -30.15 5.76
N ARG A 5 6.32 -30.30 5.39
CA ARG A 5 5.43 -29.21 4.99
C ARG A 5 5.14 -28.33 6.21
N ARG A 6 5.59 -27.07 6.19
CA ARG A 6 5.05 -26.03 7.10
C ARG A 6 3.77 -25.50 6.44
N LEU A 7 2.62 -25.90 6.99
CA LEU A 7 1.33 -25.36 6.60
C LEU A 7 1.25 -23.89 7.07
N PHE A 8 1.19 -22.95 6.12
CA PHE A 8 0.82 -21.58 6.42
C PHE A 8 -0.67 -21.54 6.78
N TRP A 9 -0.94 -21.25 8.04
CA TRP A 9 -2.29 -21.05 8.58
C TRP A 9 -2.83 -19.68 8.16
N ILE A 10 -4.06 -19.65 7.64
CA ILE A 10 -4.85 -18.44 7.36
C ILE A 10 -5.94 -18.36 8.44
N PRO A 11 -6.02 -17.30 9.25
CA PRO A 11 -7.11 -17.15 10.22
C PRO A 11 -8.44 -16.93 9.49
N ARG A 12 -9.43 -17.77 9.76
CA ARG A 12 -10.84 -17.44 9.49
C ARG A 12 -11.33 -16.48 10.58
N LYS A 13 -12.07 -15.43 10.19
CA LYS A 13 -12.72 -14.50 11.11
C LYS A 13 -13.64 -15.26 12.09
N PRO A 14 -13.62 -14.96 13.41
CA PRO A 14 -14.61 -15.49 14.33
C PRO A 14 -15.97 -14.83 14.06
N THR A 15 -17.00 -15.67 13.92
CA THR A 15 -18.40 -15.25 13.84
C THR A 15 -18.87 -14.73 15.20
N LYS A 16 -19.56 -13.58 15.19
CA LYS A 16 -20.15 -12.94 16.37
C LYS A 16 -21.10 -13.93 17.08
N LYS A 17 -20.70 -14.41 18.26
CA LYS A 17 -21.63 -14.92 19.28
C LYS A 17 -21.64 -13.94 20.44
N SER A 18 -22.82 -13.38 20.66
CA SER A 18 -23.23 -12.49 21.73
C SER A 18 -22.96 -13.12 23.10
N LEU A 19 -22.08 -12.50 23.90
CA LEU A 19 -22.06 -12.67 25.35
C LEU A 19 -22.99 -11.61 25.97
N LYS A 20 -24.11 -12.07 26.55
CA LYS A 20 -24.90 -11.28 27.50
C LYS A 20 -24.15 -11.29 28.83
N LEU A 21 -23.70 -10.11 29.28
CA LEU A 21 -23.28 -9.89 30.66
C LEU A 21 -24.37 -9.04 31.33
N GLN A 22 -25.10 -9.67 32.25
CA GLN A 22 -26.02 -8.99 33.17
C GLN A 22 -25.20 -8.24 34.21
N VAL A 23 -25.36 -6.93 34.25
CA VAL A 23 -24.93 -6.07 35.37
C VAL A 23 -26.16 -5.80 36.23
N ASN A 24 -26.04 -6.12 37.52
CA ASN A 24 -27.02 -5.82 38.54
C ASN A 24 -26.96 -4.35 38.96
N GLY A 25 -28.14 -3.71 38.99
CA GLY A 25 -28.60 -2.87 40.10
C GLY A 25 -28.07 -1.43 40.22
N LYS A 26 -28.92 -0.46 39.90
CA LYS A 26 -29.60 0.40 40.91
C LYS A 26 -30.52 1.41 40.22
N GLN A 27 -31.80 1.36 40.61
CA GLN A 27 -32.80 2.38 40.34
C GLN A 27 -32.53 3.65 41.16
N SER A 28 -32.77 4.81 40.57
CA SER A 28 -33.36 5.95 41.28
C SER A 28 -34.18 6.79 40.30
N THR A 29 -35.41 7.07 40.72
CA THR A 29 -36.54 7.66 40.02
C THR A 29 -36.62 9.18 40.22
N LYS A 30 -37.10 9.91 39.20
CA LYS A 30 -37.82 11.22 39.20
C LYS A 30 -37.64 11.86 37.81
N THR A 31 -38.56 12.49 37.07
CA THR A 31 -39.94 13.01 37.19
C THR A 31 -40.35 13.30 35.72
N LYS A 32 -41.42 12.72 35.16
CA LYS A 32 -42.76 13.29 34.89
C LYS A 32 -42.84 14.58 34.03
N ASP A 33 -43.80 14.52 33.08
CA ASP A 33 -44.55 15.58 32.39
C ASP A 33 -43.89 16.16 31.10
N ASN A 34 -44.53 16.36 29.93
CA ASN A 34 -45.93 16.40 29.46
C ASN A 34 -45.94 16.18 27.91
N VAL A 35 -46.81 15.35 27.33
CA VAL A 35 -48.15 15.62 26.73
C VAL A 35 -48.15 16.16 25.28
N GLU A 36 -48.71 15.31 24.40
CA GLU A 36 -49.53 15.53 23.19
C GLU A 36 -49.11 16.52 22.07
N GLN A 37 -49.04 16.00 20.83
CA GLN A 37 -50.16 16.10 19.89
C GLN A 37 -50.09 15.06 18.74
N LEU A 38 -51.22 14.35 18.58
CA LEU A 38 -51.75 13.61 17.43
C LEU A 38 -51.98 14.56 16.22
N ALA A 39 -52.33 14.18 14.99
CA ALA A 39 -52.24 13.01 14.13
C ALA A 39 -52.92 13.42 12.79
N ALA A 40 -52.51 12.74 11.71
CA ALA A 40 -53.30 12.35 10.52
C ALA A 40 -53.88 13.39 9.55
N ILE A 41 -53.64 13.13 8.24
CA ILE A 41 -54.55 13.04 7.06
C ILE A 41 -53.59 12.92 5.83
N GLN A 42 -53.28 11.75 5.24
CA GLN A 42 -54.03 10.92 4.25
C GLN A 42 -54.56 11.67 3.01
N ASP A 43 -53.94 11.45 1.85
CA ASP A 43 -54.48 10.72 0.67
C ASP A 43 -55.08 11.75 -0.34
N GLU A 44 -55.06 11.67 -1.67
CA GLU A 44 -54.87 10.66 -2.70
C GLU A 44 -54.24 11.32 -3.95
N GLY A 45 -53.81 10.55 -4.96
CA GLY A 45 -53.54 11.14 -6.28
C GLY A 45 -52.92 10.23 -7.35
N LEU A 46 -53.56 9.10 -7.65
CA LEU A 46 -53.29 8.25 -8.82
C LEU A 46 -53.21 9.02 -10.16
N ARG A 47 -52.20 8.74 -11.00
CA ARG A 47 -52.46 8.48 -12.44
C ARG A 47 -51.31 7.76 -13.15
N SER A 48 -51.67 6.57 -13.61
CA SER A 48 -51.05 5.75 -14.66
C SER A 48 -51.05 6.47 -16.01
N THR A 49 -49.99 6.29 -16.82
CA THR A 49 -50.16 5.92 -18.24
C THR A 49 -48.91 5.21 -18.80
N LYS A 50 -49.16 3.96 -19.22
CA LYS A 50 -48.74 3.25 -20.43
C LYS A 50 -47.33 3.38 -21.02
N SER A 51 -46.72 2.20 -21.10
CA SER A 51 -45.80 1.67 -22.10
C SER A 51 -46.00 2.17 -23.53
N GLN A 52 -44.89 2.51 -24.18
CA GLN A 52 -44.71 2.32 -25.61
C GLN A 52 -43.27 1.89 -25.90
N ASP A 53 -43.19 0.73 -26.55
CA ASP A 53 -42.04 -0.01 -27.02
C ASP A 53 -41.78 0.40 -28.48
N ILE A 54 -40.62 0.99 -28.81
CA ILE A 54 -40.05 1.06 -30.17
C ILE A 54 -38.53 1.21 -30.08
N GLY A 55 -37.81 0.23 -30.64
CA GLY A 55 -36.73 0.53 -31.57
C GLY A 55 -35.30 0.24 -31.11
N ASP A 56 -34.88 -1.00 -31.33
CA ASP A 56 -33.48 -1.37 -31.56
C ASP A 56 -32.81 -0.38 -32.52
N GLN A 57 -31.85 0.38 -32.00
CA GLN A 57 -30.74 0.87 -32.80
C GLN A 57 -29.44 0.46 -32.12
N LEU A 58 -28.83 -0.57 -32.72
CA LEU A 58 -27.42 -0.92 -32.63
C LEU A 58 -26.54 0.32 -32.84
N ARG A 59 -26.26 1.02 -31.75
CA ARG A 59 -25.12 1.93 -31.67
C ARG A 59 -23.90 1.08 -31.38
N LYS A 60 -23.10 0.86 -32.42
CA LYS A 60 -21.71 0.42 -32.28
C LYS A 60 -21.03 1.31 -31.24
N PRO A 61 -20.26 0.77 -30.29
CA PRO A 61 -19.36 1.59 -29.51
C PRO A 61 -18.40 2.27 -30.50
N GLN A 62 -18.44 3.60 -30.54
CA GLN A 62 -17.30 4.36 -31.02
C GLN A 62 -16.14 3.94 -30.13
N ASP A 63 -15.08 3.49 -30.79
CA ASP A 63 -13.77 3.32 -30.20
C ASP A 63 -13.19 4.72 -30.07
N ASP A 64 -13.62 5.46 -29.05
CA ASP A 64 -12.86 6.59 -28.55
C ASP A 64 -11.55 6.03 -28.02
N GLY A 65 -10.56 6.03 -28.92
CA GLY A 65 -9.17 5.70 -28.68
C GLY A 65 -8.64 6.52 -27.52
N LYS A 66 -8.94 6.05 -26.32
CA LYS A 66 -8.14 6.26 -25.13
C LYS A 66 -6.91 5.42 -25.39
N GLN A 67 -5.97 6.06 -26.08
CA GLN A 67 -4.57 5.70 -26.06
C GLN A 67 -4.21 5.57 -24.57
N SER A 68 -4.34 4.33 -24.06
CA SER A 68 -3.67 3.91 -22.86
C SER A 68 -2.22 4.27 -23.13
N MET A 69 -1.76 5.37 -22.53
CA MET A 69 -0.36 5.69 -22.48
C MET A 69 0.26 4.50 -21.77
N ASN A 70 0.74 3.55 -22.59
CA ASN A 70 1.59 2.49 -22.16
C ASN A 70 2.68 3.15 -21.33
N LEU A 71 2.70 2.87 -20.03
CA LEU A 71 3.76 3.21 -19.09
C LEU A 71 5.05 2.42 -19.42
N THR A 72 5.33 2.20 -20.70
CA THR A 72 6.60 1.71 -21.17
C THR A 72 7.53 2.91 -21.31
N ASN A 73 8.36 3.10 -20.28
CA ASN A 73 9.57 3.92 -20.27
C ASN A 73 9.43 5.45 -20.12
N HIS A 74 8.76 5.92 -19.06
CA HIS A 74 8.96 7.30 -18.56
C HIS A 74 9.74 7.34 -17.25
N HIS A 75 11.03 6.98 -17.34
CA HIS A 75 12.19 7.78 -16.93
C HIS A 75 13.44 6.88 -16.97
N LYS A 76 14.16 6.94 -18.10
CA LYS A 76 15.47 6.31 -18.27
C LYS A 76 16.58 7.22 -17.71
N GLY A 77 16.31 7.86 -16.57
CA GLY A 77 17.24 8.73 -15.85
C GLY A 77 17.51 8.13 -14.48
N VAL A 78 18.77 8.09 -14.08
CA VAL A 78 19.13 7.73 -12.71
C VAL A 78 18.82 8.95 -11.84
N TYR A 79 18.03 8.77 -10.78
CA TYR A 79 17.72 9.81 -9.80
C TYR A 79 18.98 10.19 -9.03
N ASN A 80 19.19 11.49 -8.84
CA ASN A 80 20.35 12.02 -8.11
C ASN A 80 19.98 12.50 -6.70
N SER A 81 18.69 12.44 -6.34
CA SER A 81 18.21 12.86 -5.04
C SER A 81 17.22 11.88 -4.42
N LEU A 82 17.32 11.68 -3.10
CA LEU A 82 16.29 10.97 -2.33
C LEU A 82 14.98 11.78 -2.19
N THR A 83 14.96 13.05 -2.60
CA THR A 83 13.72 13.83 -2.70
C THR A 83 12.96 13.60 -4.01
N GLU A 84 13.49 12.76 -4.91
CA GLU A 84 12.78 12.32 -6.11
C GLU A 84 11.99 11.04 -5.79
N PRO A 85 10.65 11.06 -5.86
CA PRO A 85 9.81 9.94 -5.45
C PRO A 85 9.92 8.75 -6.44
N PRO A 86 10.03 7.51 -5.93
CA PRO A 86 10.03 6.32 -6.78
C PRO A 86 8.65 6.05 -7.37
N ARG A 87 8.58 5.33 -8.49
CA ARG A 87 7.35 5.07 -9.24
C ARG A 87 6.89 3.61 -9.25
N ASN A 88 7.69 2.71 -8.70
CA ASN A 88 7.41 1.28 -8.60
C ASN A 88 8.21 0.65 -7.45
N VAL A 89 7.95 -0.63 -7.17
CA VAL A 89 8.58 -1.34 -6.05
C VAL A 89 10.09 -1.49 -6.20
N LYS A 90 10.62 -1.73 -7.41
CA LYS A 90 12.07 -1.74 -7.64
C LYS A 90 12.68 -0.40 -7.21
N GLU A 91 12.15 0.71 -7.70
CA GLU A 91 12.65 2.05 -7.37
C GLU A 91 12.51 2.33 -5.86
N CYS A 92 11.43 1.87 -5.22
CA CYS A 92 11.29 1.95 -3.77
C CYS A 92 12.42 1.22 -3.03
N MET A 93 12.78 0.01 -3.47
CA MET A 93 13.87 -0.76 -2.87
C MET A 93 15.23 -0.12 -3.14
N ASP A 94 15.44 0.45 -4.33
CA ASP A 94 16.66 1.21 -4.65
C ASP A 94 16.79 2.46 -3.78
N TRP A 95 15.69 3.20 -3.56
CA TRP A 95 15.66 4.35 -2.67
C TRP A 95 16.04 3.95 -1.24
N LEU A 96 15.52 2.84 -0.73
CA LEU A 96 15.85 2.33 0.61
C LEU A 96 17.32 1.92 0.76
N ILE A 97 17.93 1.35 -0.29
CA ILE A 97 19.36 1.03 -0.29
C ILE A 97 20.20 2.31 -0.35
N ALA A 98 19.79 3.30 -1.14
CA ALA A 98 20.46 4.59 -1.23
C ALA A 98 20.37 5.37 0.10
N LEU A 99 19.20 5.35 0.76
CA LEU A 99 19.00 5.85 2.13
C LEU A 99 19.95 5.19 3.13
N LYS A 100 20.07 3.86 3.09
CA LYS A 100 20.97 3.10 3.99
C LYS A 100 22.40 3.63 3.89
N GLY A 101 22.88 3.89 2.67
CA GLY A 101 24.19 4.46 2.41
C GLY A 101 25.32 3.70 3.12
N THR A 102 26.34 4.43 3.55
CA THR A 102 27.49 3.86 4.31
C THR A 102 27.28 3.88 5.82
N ASP A 103 26.32 4.66 6.33
CA ASP A 103 26.01 4.81 7.76
C ASP A 103 24.51 4.62 8.02
N ALA A 104 24.09 3.35 7.97
CA ALA A 104 22.70 2.96 8.16
C ALA A 104 22.16 3.41 9.53
N GLU A 105 22.98 3.34 10.57
CA GLU A 105 22.61 3.68 11.94
C GLU A 105 22.21 5.17 12.04
N LYS A 106 23.07 6.05 11.53
CA LYS A 106 22.82 7.50 11.48
C LYS A 106 21.61 7.82 10.60
N ASN A 107 21.57 7.28 9.38
CA ASN A 107 20.55 7.64 8.40
C ASN A 107 19.15 7.17 8.84
N PHE A 108 19.02 5.95 9.36
CA PHE A 108 17.73 5.46 9.86
C PHE A 108 17.29 6.21 11.12
N LYS A 109 18.23 6.61 11.98
CA LYS A 109 17.90 7.44 13.15
C LYS A 109 17.36 8.80 12.71
N ALA A 110 17.98 9.42 11.71
CA ALA A 110 17.57 10.71 11.19
C ALA A 110 16.20 10.63 10.49
N LEU A 111 15.96 9.62 9.65
CA LEU A 111 14.65 9.39 9.05
C LEU A 111 13.59 9.05 10.10
N GLY A 112 13.92 8.23 11.10
CA GLY A 112 13.00 7.88 12.18
C GLY A 112 12.57 9.09 13.01
N ALA A 113 13.50 10.01 13.28
CA ALA A 113 13.17 11.29 13.91
C ALA A 113 12.29 12.17 13.01
N ALA A 114 12.65 12.30 11.73
CA ALA A 114 11.89 13.09 10.77
C ALA A 114 10.45 12.57 10.59
N LEU A 115 10.27 11.25 10.48
CA LEU A 115 8.94 10.61 10.42
C LEU A 115 8.15 10.85 11.70
N HIS A 116 8.77 10.66 12.86
CA HIS A 116 8.07 10.89 14.12
C HIS A 116 7.58 12.33 14.24
N THR A 117 8.44 13.31 13.93
CA THR A 117 8.06 14.73 13.88
C THR A 117 6.97 14.99 12.86
N PHE A 118 7.12 14.50 11.62
CA PHE A 118 6.13 14.65 10.55
C PHE A 118 4.74 14.14 10.96
N LEU A 119 4.68 12.97 11.60
CA LEU A 119 3.44 12.35 12.03
C LEU A 119 2.77 13.08 13.21
N VAL A 120 3.56 13.65 14.13
CA VAL A 120 3.05 14.43 15.26
C VAL A 120 2.57 15.81 14.80
N ASP A 121 3.31 16.47 13.91
CA ASP A 121 3.07 17.86 13.52
C ASP A 121 1.98 18.00 12.44
N LYS A 122 1.96 17.11 11.43
CA LYS A 122 1.02 17.20 10.28
C LYS A 122 -0.32 16.51 10.49
N ALA A 123 -0.48 15.87 11.64
CA ALA A 123 -1.72 15.39 12.23
C ALA A 123 -2.94 16.33 12.05
N VAL A 124 -2.72 17.64 12.01
CA VAL A 124 -3.78 18.65 12.16
C VAL A 124 -4.19 19.29 10.81
N GLU A 125 -3.32 19.36 9.80
CA GLU A 125 -3.59 20.06 8.53
C GLU A 125 -2.78 19.45 7.36
N PHE A 126 -3.32 18.40 6.71
CA PHE A 126 -2.67 17.71 5.58
C PHE A 126 -2.79 18.45 4.23
N THR A 127 -3.53 19.56 4.16
CA THR A 127 -4.00 20.17 2.91
C THR A 127 -2.94 20.90 2.09
N ASP A 128 -1.79 21.28 2.67
CA ASP A 128 -0.81 22.18 2.03
C ASP A 128 0.61 21.62 1.93
N VAL A 129 0.77 20.31 1.71
CA VAL A 129 2.09 19.71 1.42
C VAL A 129 2.15 19.24 -0.04
N PRO A 130 2.60 20.09 -0.99
CA PRO A 130 2.63 19.76 -2.43
C PRO A 130 3.34 18.44 -2.75
N LEU A 131 4.41 18.13 -2.02
CA LEU A 131 5.15 16.87 -2.19
C LEU A 131 4.33 15.66 -1.76
N LEU A 132 3.50 15.77 -0.71
CA LEU A 132 2.67 14.66 -0.25
C LEU A 132 1.59 14.33 -1.29
N GLU A 133 0.98 15.34 -1.90
CA GLU A 133 0.04 15.16 -3.00
C GLU A 133 0.71 14.55 -4.24
N GLU A 134 1.95 14.95 -4.55
CA GLU A 134 2.71 14.33 -5.63
C GLU A 134 3.02 12.85 -5.35
N VAL A 135 3.47 12.52 -4.14
CA VAL A 135 3.70 11.13 -3.71
C VAL A 135 2.40 10.33 -3.74
N ARG A 136 1.28 10.92 -3.32
CA ARG A 136 -0.06 10.32 -3.37
C ARG A 136 -0.46 10.02 -4.81
N ARG A 137 -0.28 10.98 -5.72
CA ARG A 137 -0.58 10.84 -7.15
C ARG A 137 0.24 9.72 -7.77
N ILE A 138 1.55 9.69 -7.57
CA ILE A 138 2.45 8.63 -8.08
C ILE A 138 2.04 7.27 -7.52
N SER A 139 1.73 7.20 -6.22
CA SER A 139 1.30 5.95 -5.60
C SER A 139 -0.02 5.45 -6.18
N LYS A 140 -0.99 6.33 -6.43
CA LYS A 140 -2.26 5.98 -7.11
C LYS A 140 -1.99 5.45 -8.53
N GLU A 141 -1.15 6.13 -9.31
CA GLU A 141 -0.77 5.68 -10.65
C GLU A 141 -0.14 4.29 -10.65
N PHE A 142 0.72 3.99 -9.67
CA PHE A 142 1.26 2.65 -9.48
C PHE A 142 0.17 1.62 -9.17
N LEU A 143 -0.76 1.93 -8.26
CA LEU A 143 -1.84 1.02 -7.86
C LEU A 143 -2.82 0.73 -9.00
N GLU A 144 -3.02 1.68 -9.90
CA GLU A 144 -3.96 1.58 -11.03
C GLU A 144 -3.44 0.77 -12.23
N GLN A 145 -2.19 0.29 -12.18
CA GLN A 145 -1.64 -0.59 -13.21
C GLN A 145 -2.50 -1.85 -13.39
N ASN A 146 -2.71 -2.29 -14.63
CA ASN A 146 -3.64 -3.38 -14.97
C ASN A 146 -3.30 -4.70 -14.27
N GLU A 147 -2.03 -4.95 -14.01
CA GLU A 147 -1.51 -6.14 -13.34
C GLU A 147 -1.84 -6.14 -11.82
N LEU A 148 -2.13 -4.97 -11.25
CA LEU A 148 -2.30 -4.72 -9.83
C LEU A 148 -3.76 -4.36 -9.46
N LYS A 149 -4.42 -3.49 -10.22
CA LYS A 149 -5.68 -2.80 -9.84
C LYS A 149 -6.81 -3.67 -9.31
N ASP A 150 -6.93 -4.92 -9.78
CA ASP A 150 -8.00 -5.83 -9.38
C ASP A 150 -7.66 -6.70 -8.16
N ARG A 151 -6.45 -6.57 -7.61
CA ARG A 151 -5.96 -7.32 -6.46
C ARG A 151 -6.55 -6.80 -5.15
N ARG A 152 -6.69 -7.71 -4.18
CA ARG A 152 -7.27 -7.40 -2.86
C ARG A 152 -6.55 -6.26 -2.15
N HIS A 153 -5.23 -6.36 -2.06
CA HIS A 153 -4.37 -5.37 -1.40
C HIS A 153 -4.52 -3.97 -2.01
N VAL A 154 -4.64 -3.89 -3.34
CA VAL A 154 -4.87 -2.62 -4.04
C VAL A 154 -6.24 -2.04 -3.69
N LYS A 155 -7.31 -2.84 -3.72
CA LYS A 155 -8.65 -2.37 -3.36
C LYS A 155 -8.72 -1.88 -1.92
N GLU A 156 -8.15 -2.63 -0.98
CA GLU A 156 -8.10 -2.25 0.43
C GLU A 156 -7.36 -0.91 0.63
N ILE A 157 -6.24 -0.70 -0.06
CA ILE A 157 -5.47 0.55 0.05
C ILE A 157 -6.11 1.71 -0.72
N LEU A 158 -6.68 1.50 -1.91
CA LEU A 158 -7.42 2.55 -2.61
C LEU A 158 -8.66 2.98 -1.83
N GLU A 159 -9.37 2.04 -1.20
CA GLU A 159 -10.45 2.35 -0.27
C GLU A 159 -9.95 3.16 0.93
N MET A 160 -8.75 2.86 1.43
CA MET A 160 -8.11 3.59 2.53
C MET A 160 -7.71 5.01 2.11
N ILE A 161 -7.03 5.19 0.98
CA ILE A 161 -6.64 6.53 0.47
C ILE A 161 -7.86 7.40 0.17
N ASN A 162 -9.00 6.79 -0.19
CA ASN A 162 -10.23 7.52 -0.52
C ASN A 162 -11.17 7.70 0.69
N ARG A 163 -10.93 7.03 1.81
CA ARG A 163 -11.73 7.17 3.03
C ARG A 163 -10.90 7.84 4.12
N PHE A 164 -11.50 8.84 4.74
CA PHE A 164 -11.00 9.32 6.03
C PHE A 164 -11.24 8.23 7.09
N VAL A 165 -10.16 7.66 7.62
CA VAL A 165 -10.20 6.78 8.79
C VAL A 165 -10.22 7.70 10.01
N ASN A 166 -11.23 7.55 10.86
CA ASN A 166 -11.34 8.26 12.14
C ASN A 166 -10.34 7.74 13.19
N GLU A 167 -9.08 7.53 12.81
CA GLU A 167 -7.99 7.21 13.73
C GLU A 167 -7.28 8.52 14.03
N THR A 168 -7.04 8.81 15.31
CA THR A 168 -6.36 10.06 15.67
C THR A 168 -4.88 9.94 15.31
N PRO A 169 -4.22 11.03 14.90
CA PRO A 169 -2.78 11.01 14.63
C PRO A 169 -1.94 10.55 15.82
N GLU A 170 -2.40 10.82 17.06
CA GLU A 170 -1.78 10.30 18.28
C GLU A 170 -1.86 8.78 18.38
N ASP A 171 -3.00 8.18 18.03
CA ASP A 171 -3.17 6.72 18.04
C ASP A 171 -2.34 6.06 16.94
N PHE A 172 -2.22 6.71 15.78
CA PHE A 172 -1.32 6.26 14.73
C PHE A 172 0.14 6.32 15.17
N ALA A 173 0.60 7.47 15.72
CA ALA A 173 1.95 7.63 16.22
C ALA A 173 2.29 6.56 17.29
N LYS A 174 1.35 6.26 18.21
CA LYS A 174 1.50 5.17 19.17
C LYS A 174 1.68 3.80 18.49
N THR A 175 0.91 3.54 17.44
CA THR A 175 0.94 2.28 16.68
C THR A 175 2.25 2.10 15.90
N MET A 176 2.77 3.20 15.33
CA MET A 176 4.04 3.24 14.59
C MET A 176 5.28 3.06 15.47
N GLY A 177 5.09 3.17 16.78
CA GLY A 177 6.14 3.14 17.79
C GLY A 177 6.10 4.42 18.59
N SER A 178 6.01 4.29 19.91
CA SER A 178 5.89 5.40 20.86
C SER A 178 7.06 6.39 20.88
N ASN A 179 8.12 6.18 20.08
CA ASN A 179 9.23 7.08 19.90
C ASN A 179 10.08 6.75 18.65
N ALA A 180 10.94 7.68 18.26
CA ALA A 180 11.84 7.57 17.10
C ALA A 180 12.78 6.34 17.11
N VAL A 181 13.10 5.75 18.27
CA VAL A 181 13.96 4.56 18.35
C VAL A 181 13.24 3.33 17.78
N ALA A 182 11.95 3.17 18.10
CA ALA A 182 11.14 2.08 17.56
C ALA A 182 10.94 2.25 16.04
N VAL A 183 10.64 3.47 15.59
CA VAL A 183 10.50 3.80 14.16
C VAL A 183 11.78 3.45 13.39
N LYS A 184 12.95 3.85 13.91
CA LYS A 184 14.26 3.49 13.34
C LYS A 184 14.42 1.96 13.19
N GLN A 185 14.13 1.19 14.23
CA GLN A 185 14.25 -0.28 14.17
C GLN A 185 13.33 -0.89 13.10
N ASN A 186 12.10 -0.36 13.00
CA ASN A 186 11.14 -0.75 11.99
C ASN A 186 11.62 -0.44 10.56
N ILE A 187 12.19 0.75 10.33
CA ILE A 187 12.82 1.11 9.06
C ILE A 187 13.93 0.10 8.71
N GLY A 188 14.84 -0.18 9.66
CA GLY A 188 15.92 -1.14 9.46
C GLY A 188 15.42 -2.52 9.04
N HIS A 189 14.35 -3.01 9.67
CA HIS A 189 13.73 -4.29 9.27
C HIS A 189 13.16 -4.29 7.85
N VAL A 190 12.55 -3.18 7.42
CA VAL A 190 12.03 -3.06 6.04
C VAL A 190 13.19 -3.03 5.04
N VAL A 191 14.23 -2.24 5.30
CA VAL A 191 15.40 -2.12 4.43
C VAL A 191 16.13 -3.46 4.30
N ASP A 192 16.42 -4.13 5.41
CA ASP A 192 17.09 -5.44 5.42
C ASP A 192 16.28 -6.49 4.64
N GLY A 193 14.95 -6.45 4.75
CA GLY A 193 14.07 -7.33 4.01
C GLY A 193 14.10 -7.08 2.50
N CYS A 194 14.08 -5.81 2.10
CA CYS A 194 14.19 -5.39 0.70
C CYS A 194 15.55 -5.74 0.08
N GLU A 195 16.64 -5.55 0.82
CA GLU A 195 17.99 -5.92 0.38
C GLU A 195 18.09 -7.44 0.12
N LYS A 196 17.62 -8.26 1.07
CA LYS A 196 17.55 -9.72 0.92
C LYS A 196 16.68 -10.14 -0.26
N PHE A 197 15.55 -9.49 -0.45
CA PHE A 197 14.67 -9.76 -1.59
C PHE A 197 15.41 -9.48 -2.92
N LEU A 198 16.02 -8.30 -3.04
CA LEU A 198 16.77 -7.92 -4.25
C LEU A 198 17.96 -8.84 -4.51
N GLU A 199 18.70 -9.27 -3.50
CA GLU A 199 19.80 -10.24 -3.65
C GLU A 199 19.38 -11.54 -4.35
N LYS A 200 18.13 -11.98 -4.17
CA LYS A 200 17.63 -13.22 -4.79
C LYS A 200 17.16 -13.03 -6.22
N ILE A 201 16.75 -11.83 -6.60
CA ILE A 201 16.13 -11.54 -7.92
C ILE A 201 17.12 -10.87 -8.88
N LYS A 202 18.01 -10.01 -8.38
CA LYS A 202 18.91 -9.23 -9.23
C LYS A 202 19.91 -10.12 -9.97
N THR A 203 20.26 -9.70 -11.18
CA THR A 203 21.43 -10.23 -11.89
C THR A 203 22.64 -9.33 -11.58
N PRO A 204 23.65 -9.78 -10.82
CA PRO A 204 24.66 -8.89 -10.24
C PRO A 204 25.38 -7.94 -11.22
N LYS A 205 25.63 -8.38 -12.46
CA LYS A 205 26.32 -7.58 -13.48
C LYS A 205 25.40 -6.70 -14.34
N GLN A 206 24.09 -6.89 -14.25
CA GLN A 206 23.10 -6.24 -15.11
C GLN A 206 22.17 -5.32 -14.32
N TYR A 207 22.12 -5.47 -13.00
CA TYR A 207 21.33 -4.63 -12.12
C TYR A 207 21.77 -3.18 -12.17
N LYS A 208 20.83 -2.26 -12.40
CA LYS A 208 21.07 -0.83 -12.32
C LYS A 208 20.14 -0.23 -11.28
N SER A 209 20.72 0.38 -10.25
CA SER A 209 19.93 1.14 -9.28
C SER A 209 19.26 2.32 -9.99
N ALA A 210 18.01 2.60 -9.62
CA ALA A 210 17.32 3.80 -10.05
C ALA A 210 17.91 5.07 -9.40
N TYR A 211 18.59 4.94 -8.27
CA TYR A 211 19.23 6.04 -7.54
C TYR A 211 20.75 5.96 -7.67
N SER A 212 21.38 7.10 -7.93
CA SER A 212 22.82 7.22 -8.07
C SER A 212 23.53 7.21 -6.72
N SER A 213 24.87 7.19 -6.75
CA SER A 213 25.70 7.34 -5.55
C SER A 213 25.56 8.70 -4.87
N GLU A 214 25.04 9.71 -5.58
CA GLU A 214 24.82 11.07 -5.12
C GLU A 214 23.54 11.19 -4.29
N ALA A 215 22.56 10.30 -4.51
CA ALA A 215 21.30 10.25 -3.80
C ALA A 215 21.47 9.71 -2.36
N THR A 216 22.11 10.48 -1.51
CA THR A 216 22.39 10.11 -0.11
C THR A 216 21.61 10.96 0.87
N TRP A 217 21.43 10.45 2.10
CA TRP A 217 20.80 11.21 3.17
C TRP A 217 21.46 12.58 3.37
N ASP A 218 22.78 12.61 3.55
CA ASP A 218 23.52 13.85 3.85
C ASP A 218 23.46 14.87 2.69
N ALA A 219 23.44 14.40 1.44
CA ALA A 219 23.38 15.28 0.27
C ALA A 219 22.00 15.94 0.11
N THR A 220 20.93 15.21 0.42
CA THR A 220 19.56 15.59 0.06
C THR A 220 18.61 15.65 1.26
N CYS A 221 18.37 14.53 1.94
CA CYS A 221 17.40 14.47 3.05
C CYS A 221 17.79 15.29 4.28
N ALA A 222 19.08 15.54 4.52
CA ALA A 222 19.51 16.36 5.65
C ALA A 222 19.05 17.83 5.52
N LYS A 223 18.82 18.30 4.28
CA LYS A 223 18.33 19.66 3.99
C LYS A 223 16.81 19.75 4.07
N ASP A 224 16.13 18.65 3.73
CA ASP A 224 14.68 18.55 3.73
C ASP A 224 14.27 17.17 4.23
N SER A 225 14.32 16.99 5.55
CA SER A 225 14.04 15.71 6.19
C SER A 225 12.55 15.37 6.15
N GLU A 226 11.71 16.40 6.09
CA GLU A 226 10.26 16.27 5.95
C GLU A 226 9.91 15.67 4.59
N ALA A 227 10.54 16.15 3.51
CA ALA A 227 10.33 15.60 2.18
C ALA A 227 10.65 14.10 2.11
N CYS A 228 11.78 13.69 2.67
CA CYS A 228 12.15 12.27 2.69
C CYS A 228 11.22 11.44 3.58
N ALA A 229 10.65 12.00 4.65
CA ALA A 229 9.63 11.34 5.45
C ALA A 229 8.34 11.10 4.64
N ALA A 230 7.85 12.12 3.92
CA ALA A 230 6.68 12.01 3.06
C ALA A 230 6.89 10.98 1.93
N ILE A 231 8.05 11.00 1.28
CA ILE A 231 8.42 10.01 0.24
C ILE A 231 8.48 8.60 0.81
N PHE A 232 9.06 8.42 2.01
CA PHE A 232 9.11 7.12 2.66
C PHE A 232 7.71 6.55 2.94
N LEU A 233 6.73 7.38 3.31
CA LEU A 233 5.35 6.93 3.52
C LEU A 233 4.69 6.47 2.21
N GLY A 234 5.00 7.10 1.07
CA GLY A 234 4.61 6.61 -0.24
C GLY A 234 5.30 5.28 -0.62
N ILE A 235 6.60 5.18 -0.34
CA ILE A 235 7.38 3.95 -0.51
C ILE A 235 6.75 2.79 0.27
N ALA A 236 6.40 3.01 1.54
CA ALA A 236 5.78 1.98 2.36
C ALA A 236 4.47 1.48 1.73
N LEU A 237 3.63 2.39 1.22
CA LEU A 237 2.40 2.02 0.55
C LEU A 237 2.64 1.17 -0.70
N MET A 238 3.54 1.61 -1.59
CA MET A 238 3.85 0.86 -2.82
C MET A 238 4.50 -0.49 -2.52
N LEU A 239 5.38 -0.57 -1.51
CA LEU A 239 6.00 -1.82 -1.06
C LEU A 239 4.97 -2.79 -0.50
N TYR A 240 4.10 -2.34 0.40
CA TYR A 240 3.07 -3.20 1.00
C TYR A 240 2.18 -3.81 -0.09
N VAL A 241 1.64 -2.97 -0.97
CA VAL A 241 0.72 -3.42 -2.01
C VAL A 241 1.42 -4.26 -3.07
N GLY A 242 2.60 -3.83 -3.52
CA GLY A 242 3.33 -4.53 -4.56
C GLY A 242 3.82 -5.90 -4.11
N ILE A 243 4.42 -5.99 -2.91
CA ILE A 243 4.87 -7.28 -2.35
C ILE A 243 3.66 -8.16 -2.02
N GLY A 244 2.59 -7.61 -1.43
CA GLY A 244 1.35 -8.37 -1.16
C GLY A 244 0.73 -8.93 -2.44
N SER A 245 0.69 -8.13 -3.51
CA SER A 245 0.21 -8.58 -4.83
C SER A 245 1.10 -9.67 -5.43
N LEU A 246 2.42 -9.60 -5.23
CA LEU A 246 3.34 -10.65 -5.64
C LEU A 246 3.15 -11.93 -4.82
N GLN A 247 2.93 -11.84 -3.51
CA GLN A 247 2.63 -13.00 -2.66
C GLN A 247 1.33 -13.70 -3.09
N ASP A 248 0.28 -12.95 -3.39
CA ASP A 248 -0.98 -13.50 -3.90
C ASP A 248 -0.77 -14.23 -5.24
N ALA A 249 -0.09 -13.57 -6.18
CA ALA A 249 0.19 -14.16 -7.50
C ALA A 249 1.10 -15.39 -7.41
N TRP A 250 2.09 -15.35 -6.51
CA TRP A 250 2.96 -16.48 -6.19
C TRP A 250 2.16 -17.65 -5.60
N LEU A 251 1.27 -17.42 -4.63
CA LEU A 251 0.43 -18.46 -4.03
C LEU A 251 -0.43 -19.14 -5.10
N ASP A 252 -1.08 -18.37 -5.98
CA ASP A 252 -1.89 -18.91 -7.07
C ASP A 252 -1.05 -19.77 -8.03
N ALA A 253 0.16 -19.31 -8.37
CA ALA A 253 1.09 -20.05 -9.23
C ALA A 253 1.64 -21.31 -8.56
N HIS A 254 2.02 -21.24 -7.28
CA HIS A 254 2.57 -22.33 -6.48
C HIS A 254 1.56 -23.47 -6.33
N PHE A 255 0.31 -23.14 -6.01
CA PHE A 255 -0.76 -24.13 -5.87
C PHE A 255 -1.40 -24.52 -7.20
N ARG A 256 -0.90 -24.02 -8.35
CA ARG A 256 -1.45 -24.25 -9.69
C ARG A 256 -2.96 -24.01 -9.75
N ARG A 257 -3.44 -22.98 -9.05
CA ARG A 257 -4.86 -22.68 -9.01
C ARG A 257 -5.34 -22.28 -10.40
N PRO A 258 -6.51 -22.78 -10.85
CA PRO A 258 -7.13 -22.26 -12.06
C PRO A 258 -7.31 -20.74 -11.98
N PRO A 259 -7.16 -20.01 -13.09
CA PRO A 259 -6.77 -20.52 -14.41
C PRO A 259 -5.26 -20.80 -14.52
N PHE A 260 -4.88 -21.77 -15.36
CA PHE A 260 -3.47 -22.19 -15.61
C PHE A 260 -2.54 -21.07 -16.16
N ILE A 261 -3.02 -19.84 -16.23
CA ILE A 261 -2.26 -18.61 -16.53
C ILE A 261 -1.64 -17.97 -15.27
N ALA A 262 -1.79 -18.56 -14.08
CA ALA A 262 -1.28 -18.02 -12.82
C ALA A 262 0.23 -17.68 -12.88
N TYR A 263 1.04 -18.51 -13.55
CA TYR A 263 2.46 -18.23 -13.76
C TYR A 263 2.69 -16.96 -14.59
N LYS A 264 1.98 -16.80 -15.71
CA LYS A 264 2.05 -15.58 -16.54
C LYS A 264 1.60 -14.34 -15.76
N ARG A 265 0.59 -14.47 -14.90
CA ARG A 265 0.13 -13.39 -14.02
C ARG A 265 1.20 -13.00 -13.00
N MET A 266 1.90 -13.95 -12.38
CA MET A 266 3.01 -13.68 -11.48
C MET A 266 4.15 -12.92 -12.20
N GLN A 267 4.48 -13.33 -13.42
CA GLN A 267 5.46 -12.61 -14.25
C GLN A 267 4.99 -11.19 -14.63
N GLY A 268 3.70 -11.01 -14.93
CA GLY A 268 3.10 -9.69 -15.16
C GLY A 268 3.24 -8.78 -13.94
N VAL A 269 2.92 -9.30 -12.75
CA VAL A 269 3.09 -8.55 -11.49
C VAL A 269 4.55 -8.14 -11.32
N LEU A 270 5.53 -9.04 -11.48
CA LEU A 270 6.95 -8.68 -11.37
C LEU A 270 7.34 -7.53 -12.31
N LYS A 271 6.87 -7.54 -13.55
CA LYS A 271 7.12 -6.45 -14.51
C LYS A 271 6.50 -5.13 -14.04
N ALA A 272 5.26 -5.15 -13.55
CA ALA A 272 4.57 -3.98 -12.97
C ALA A 272 5.31 -3.42 -11.74
N LEU A 273 5.96 -4.29 -10.96
CA LEU A 273 6.82 -3.89 -9.84
C LEU A 273 8.16 -3.27 -10.28
N GLY A 274 8.43 -3.16 -11.58
CA GLY A 274 9.68 -2.63 -12.14
C GLY A 274 10.76 -3.69 -12.38
N PHE A 275 10.49 -4.97 -12.13
CA PHE A 275 11.44 -6.05 -12.32
C PHE A 275 11.45 -6.55 -13.77
N VAL A 276 12.20 -5.85 -14.62
CA VAL A 276 12.29 -6.12 -16.07
C VAL A 276 13.66 -6.68 -16.49
N GLU A 277 13.67 -7.55 -17.51
CA GLU A 277 14.91 -8.06 -18.10
C GLU A 277 15.66 -6.93 -18.84
N PRO A 278 17.01 -6.91 -18.82
CA PRO A 278 17.91 -7.95 -18.30
C PRO A 278 18.32 -7.77 -16.82
N GLU A 279 17.91 -6.69 -16.16
CA GLU A 279 18.39 -6.35 -14.80
C GLU A 279 18.00 -7.41 -13.75
N PHE A 280 16.94 -8.16 -14.04
CA PHE A 280 16.43 -9.27 -13.23
C PHE A 280 16.46 -10.57 -14.02
N ARG A 281 16.53 -11.68 -13.30
CA ARG A 281 16.64 -13.03 -13.90
C ARG A 281 15.46 -13.31 -14.82
N ALA A 282 15.77 -13.59 -16.08
CA ALA A 282 14.77 -13.96 -17.06
C ALA A 282 14.02 -15.22 -16.63
N ASN A 283 12.71 -15.24 -16.90
CA ASN A 283 11.84 -16.39 -16.60
C ASN A 283 11.92 -16.91 -15.16
N MET A 284 11.92 -16.01 -14.16
CA MET A 284 11.93 -16.41 -12.75
C MET A 284 10.86 -17.46 -12.45
N SER A 285 11.31 -18.58 -11.90
CA SER A 285 10.42 -19.66 -11.49
C SER A 285 9.66 -19.28 -10.21
N VAL A 286 8.60 -20.03 -9.90
CA VAL A 286 7.89 -19.91 -8.63
C VAL A 286 8.84 -20.10 -7.44
N SER A 287 9.87 -20.95 -7.56
CA SER A 287 10.83 -21.20 -6.49
C SER A 287 11.81 -20.03 -6.31
N ASP A 288 12.17 -19.33 -7.39
CA ASP A 288 13.02 -18.13 -7.29
C ASP A 288 12.27 -17.00 -6.58
N VAL A 289 10.99 -16.80 -6.92
CA VAL A 289 10.11 -15.83 -6.26
C VAL A 289 9.90 -16.20 -4.78
N GLU A 290 9.68 -17.48 -4.47
CA GLU A 290 9.55 -17.97 -3.09
C GLU A 290 10.77 -17.59 -2.24
N LYS A 291 11.97 -17.88 -2.75
CA LYS A 291 13.24 -17.55 -2.06
C LYS A 291 13.42 -16.05 -1.88
N ALA A 292 13.01 -15.23 -2.84
CA ALA A 292 13.06 -13.78 -2.69
C ALA A 292 12.11 -13.30 -1.59
N LEU A 293 10.88 -13.82 -1.58
CA LEU A 293 9.85 -13.47 -0.59
C LEU A 293 10.23 -13.85 0.85
N GLU A 294 11.20 -14.76 1.07
CA GLU A 294 11.75 -15.03 2.41
C GLU A 294 12.35 -13.79 3.07
N GLY A 295 12.89 -12.85 2.28
CA GLY A 295 13.43 -11.57 2.77
C GLY A 295 12.35 -10.65 3.33
N VAL A 296 11.16 -10.66 2.72
CA VAL A 296 10.01 -9.81 3.06
C VAL A 296 8.92 -10.63 3.73
N ASN A 297 9.30 -11.27 4.84
CA ASN A 297 8.41 -12.14 5.62
C ASN A 297 7.22 -11.36 6.24
N LYS A 298 6.32 -12.10 6.91
CA LYS A 298 5.12 -11.53 7.56
C LYS A 298 5.40 -10.33 8.47
N ARG A 299 6.54 -10.31 9.17
CA ARG A 299 6.90 -9.20 10.06
C ARG A 299 7.25 -7.95 9.26
N VAL A 300 8.04 -8.08 8.20
CA VAL A 300 8.39 -6.96 7.32
C VAL A 300 7.14 -6.37 6.67
N LEU A 301 6.26 -7.22 6.15
CA LEU A 301 4.98 -6.77 5.57
C LEU A 301 4.07 -6.10 6.59
N PHE A 302 4.00 -6.62 7.81
CA PHE A 302 3.23 -6.00 8.89
C PHE A 302 3.76 -4.58 9.19
N ILE A 303 5.07 -4.43 9.40
CA ILE A 303 5.70 -3.13 9.64
C ILE A 303 5.45 -2.17 8.46
N THR A 304 5.58 -2.66 7.23
CA THR A 304 5.35 -1.87 6.01
C THR A 304 3.89 -1.41 5.92
N ASN A 305 2.94 -2.28 6.28
CA ASN A 305 1.52 -1.94 6.34
C ASN A 305 1.24 -0.86 7.40
N GLU A 306 1.86 -0.94 8.57
CA GLU A 306 1.69 0.09 9.60
C GLU A 306 2.12 1.47 9.06
N PHE A 307 3.27 1.57 8.38
CA PHE A 307 3.66 2.82 7.71
C PHE A 307 2.64 3.25 6.64
N ALA A 308 2.14 2.32 5.83
CA ALA A 308 1.18 2.60 4.77
C ALA A 308 -0.19 3.09 5.30
N ARG A 309 -0.58 2.73 6.52
CA ARG A 309 -1.86 3.14 7.12
C ARG A 309 -1.96 4.64 7.40
N PHE A 310 -0.84 5.36 7.36
CA PHE A 310 -0.81 6.82 7.39
C PHE A 310 -1.79 7.43 6.38
N TRP A 311 -1.87 6.86 5.18
CA TRP A 311 -2.71 7.37 4.09
C TRP A 311 -4.22 7.19 4.31
N GLY A 312 -4.63 6.48 5.36
CA GLY A 312 -6.01 6.45 5.82
C GLY A 312 -6.35 7.61 6.75
N LEU A 313 -5.38 8.33 7.30
CA LEU A 313 -5.59 9.45 8.23
C LEU A 313 -5.76 10.80 7.52
N SER A 314 -5.36 10.86 6.24
CA SER A 314 -5.26 12.06 5.40
C SER A 314 -6.40 12.16 4.40
#